data_AF-X1U3D1-F1
#
_entry.id   AF-X1U3D1-F1
#
_cell.length_a   1.000
_cell.length_b   1.000
_cell.length_c   1.000
_cell.angle_alpha   90.00
_cell.angle_beta   90.00
_cell.angle_gamma   90.00
#
_symmetry.space_group_name_H-M   'P 1'
#
loop_
_entity.id
_entity.type
_entity.pdbx_description
1 polymer ?
#
loop_
_entity_poly.entity_id
_entity_poly.type
_entity_poly.pdbx_seq_one_letter_code
_entity_poly.pdbx_strand_id
1 'polypeptide(L)'
;MKNSFLYVTMVSHIPEHQLLTFNVLFPLLCEGGIYIIEDIETSYWKNGTIYEYDVKYGHKHEKSIIEIFKNVIDYSINAEFLGRNKRNTEIVQHLDSIGSITFSQNCIIITKKSIIRKPYRFAYRTGNN
;
A
#
# COMPACT_ATOMS: atom_id res chain seq x y z
N MET A 1 -26.00 3.03 8.57
CA MET A 1 -24.83 3.81 8.11
C MET A 1 -23.60 3.07 8.59
N LYS A 2 -22.76 2.52 7.70
CA LYS A 2 -21.51 1.86 8.15
C LYS A 2 -20.50 2.96 8.43
N ASN A 3 -19.97 3.00 9.64
CA ASN A 3 -18.98 3.99 10.06
C ASN A 3 -17.77 3.92 9.12
N SER A 4 -17.62 4.94 8.27
CA SER A 4 -16.43 5.13 7.46
C SER A 4 -15.34 5.67 8.38
N PHE A 5 -14.55 4.77 8.99
CA PHE A 5 -13.36 5.18 9.73
C PHE A 5 -12.29 5.59 8.72
N LEU A 6 -11.85 6.84 8.83
CA LEU A 6 -10.76 7.42 8.07
C LEU A 6 -9.53 7.47 8.99
N TYR A 7 -8.44 6.87 8.55
CA TYR A 7 -7.15 6.95 9.23
C TYR A 7 -6.15 7.69 8.34
N VAL A 8 -5.61 8.81 8.82
CA VAL A 8 -4.64 9.65 8.10
C VAL A 8 -3.30 9.60 8.83
N THR A 9 -2.19 9.49 8.09
CA THR A 9 -0.85 9.46 8.67
C THR A 9 0.00 10.68 8.31
N MET A 10 0.61 11.29 9.33
CA MET A 10 1.37 12.55 9.27
C MET A 10 2.66 12.51 10.14
N VAL A 11 3.21 11.32 10.43
CA VAL A 11 4.10 11.21 11.61
C VAL A 11 5.53 11.69 11.37
N SER A 12 6.13 11.51 10.19
CA SER A 12 7.52 11.96 9.99
C SER A 12 7.96 12.25 8.56
N HIS A 13 7.09 12.05 7.56
CA HIS A 13 7.42 12.15 6.12
C HIS A 13 8.58 11.24 5.65
N ILE A 14 9.00 10.27 6.47
CA ILE A 14 10.04 9.28 6.12
C ILE A 14 9.32 8.03 5.57
N PRO A 15 9.57 7.62 4.31
CA PRO A 15 8.97 6.44 3.70
C PRO A 15 8.94 5.18 4.58
N GLU A 16 10.02 4.86 5.28
CA GLU A 16 10.09 3.68 6.15
C GLU A 16 9.17 3.82 7.37
N HIS A 17 9.03 5.02 7.94
CA HIS A 17 8.11 5.26 9.05
C HIS A 17 6.64 5.24 8.57
N GLN A 18 6.37 5.76 7.37
CA GLN A 18 5.06 5.65 6.73
C GLN A 18 4.68 4.17 6.54
N LEU A 19 5.60 3.36 6.04
CA LEU A 19 5.42 1.91 5.88
C LEU A 19 5.21 1.21 7.22
N LEU A 20 6.04 1.50 8.22
CA LEU A 20 5.92 0.92 9.56
C LEU A 20 4.53 1.21 10.15
N THR A 21 4.10 2.47 10.06
CA THR A 21 2.80 2.92 10.55
C THR A 21 1.66 2.19 9.82
N PHE A 22 1.77 2.03 8.50
CA PHE A 22 0.81 1.25 7.72
C PHE A 22 0.73 -0.19 8.22
N ASN A 23 1.86 -0.87 8.37
CA ASN A 23 1.91 -2.26 8.82
C ASN A 23 1.29 -2.45 10.21
N VAL A 24 1.43 -1.46 11.12
CA VAL A 24 0.88 -1.53 12.47
C VAL A 24 -0.63 -1.18 12.51
N LEU A 25 -1.08 -0.18 11.76
CA LEU A 25 -2.40 0.42 11.96
C LEU A 25 -3.45 -0.01 10.95
N PHE A 26 -3.05 -0.33 9.71
CA PHE A 26 -3.97 -0.85 8.70
C PHE A 26 -4.78 -2.09 9.13
N PRO A 27 -4.20 -3.08 9.84
CA PRO A 27 -4.99 -4.22 10.35
C PRO A 27 -6.06 -3.82 11.38
N LEU A 28 -5.91 -2.70 12.09
CA LEU A 28 -6.90 -2.21 13.06
C LEU A 28 -8.09 -1.49 12.41
N LEU A 29 -7.94 -1.06 11.15
CA LEU A 29 -8.99 -0.37 10.41
C LEU A 29 -10.20 -1.28 10.19
N CYS A 30 -11.41 -0.74 10.31
CA CYS A 30 -12.62 -1.50 10.00
C CYS A 30 -12.69 -1.88 8.51
N GLU A 31 -13.43 -2.93 8.18
CA GLU A 31 -13.70 -3.30 6.79
C GLU A 31 -14.37 -2.16 6.02
N GLY A 32 -13.92 -1.93 4.79
CA GLY A 32 -14.35 -0.78 3.98
C GLY A 32 -13.82 0.57 4.48
N GLY A 33 -13.04 0.61 5.57
CA GLY A 33 -12.38 1.82 6.03
C GLY A 33 -11.31 2.30 5.05
N ILE A 34 -10.96 3.58 5.19
CA ILE A 34 -10.00 4.27 4.32
C ILE A 34 -8.75 4.62 5.13
N TYR A 35 -7.59 4.26 4.59
CA TYR A 35 -6.28 4.63 5.11
C TYR A 35 -5.58 5.53 4.10
N ILE A 36 -5.03 6.65 4.54
CA ILE A 36 -4.31 7.59 3.67
C ILE A 36 -2.86 7.73 4.16
N ILE A 37 -1.94 7.46 3.25
CA ILE A 37 -0.53 7.85 3.37
C ILE A 37 -0.39 9.20 2.69
N GLU A 38 -0.20 10.26 3.47
CA GLU A 38 0.00 11.62 2.98
C GLU A 38 1.48 11.99 2.99
N ASP A 39 1.79 13.12 2.36
CA ASP A 39 3.14 13.69 2.24
C ASP A 39 4.18 12.68 1.72
N ILE A 40 3.90 12.17 0.52
CA ILE A 40 4.76 11.20 -0.16
C ILE A 40 5.83 11.89 -1.02
N GLU A 41 5.90 13.22 -1.06
CA GLU A 41 6.84 13.98 -1.90
C GLU A 41 8.30 13.66 -1.57
N THR A 42 8.58 13.31 -0.31
CA THR A 42 9.91 12.95 0.18
C THR A 42 10.47 11.71 -0.51
N SER A 43 9.60 10.85 -1.06
CA SER A 43 9.97 9.74 -1.94
C SER A 43 10.72 10.20 -3.20
N TYR A 44 10.55 11.46 -3.61
CA TYR A 44 11.22 12.04 -4.77
C TYR A 44 12.45 12.86 -4.43
N TRP A 45 12.71 13.13 -3.15
CA TRP A 45 13.83 13.97 -2.74
C TRP A 45 15.14 13.23 -2.93
N LYS A 46 16.02 13.78 -3.79
CA LYS A 46 17.35 13.22 -4.03
C LYS A 46 18.29 13.43 -2.85
N ASN A 47 18.17 14.58 -2.19
CA ASN A 47 18.89 14.98 -1.00
C ASN A 47 18.01 15.93 -0.20
N GLY A 48 18.06 15.82 1.12
CA GLY A 48 17.36 16.68 2.06
C GLY A 48 17.48 16.14 3.46
N THR A 49 16.97 16.89 4.44
CA THR A 49 16.94 16.47 5.84
C THR A 49 15.59 16.82 6.45
N ILE A 50 15.05 15.92 7.26
CA ILE A 50 13.80 16.11 8.01
C ILE A 50 14.04 15.61 9.42
N TYR A 51 13.85 16.47 10.44
CA TYR A 51 14.08 16.12 11.85
C TYR A 51 15.43 15.43 12.10
N GLU A 52 16.51 15.92 11.48
CA GLU A 52 17.87 15.35 11.55
C GLU A 52 18.08 14.01 10.82
N TYR A 53 17.06 13.47 10.17
CA TYR A 53 17.17 12.30 9.29
C TYR A 53 17.53 12.73 7.87
N ASP A 54 18.52 12.06 7.28
CA ASP A 54 18.85 12.18 5.86
C ASP A 54 17.73 11.58 4.99
N VAL A 55 17.22 12.37 4.06
CA VAL A 55 16.21 11.98 3.07
C VAL A 55 16.88 11.95 1.70
N LYS A 56 17.16 10.73 1.22
CA LYS A 56 17.93 10.47 -0.01
C LYS A 56 17.31 9.32 -0.80
N TYR A 57 16.04 9.46 -1.15
CA TYR A 57 15.33 8.46 -1.94
C TYR A 57 15.52 8.77 -3.43
N GLY A 58 14.85 9.81 -3.91
CA GLY A 58 14.83 10.14 -5.32
C GLY A 58 13.89 9.24 -6.13
N HIS A 59 13.64 9.65 -7.37
CA HIS A 59 12.73 8.95 -8.27
C HIS A 59 13.13 7.47 -8.43
N LYS A 60 12.15 6.56 -8.25
CA LYS A 60 12.28 5.10 -8.35
C LYS A 60 13.15 4.42 -7.29
N HIS A 61 13.45 5.10 -6.19
CA HIS A 61 14.16 4.45 -5.09
C HIS A 61 13.35 3.30 -4.50
N GLU A 62 14.00 2.17 -4.25
CA GLU A 62 13.33 0.94 -3.78
C GLU A 62 12.65 1.09 -2.42
N LYS A 63 13.20 1.95 -1.56
CA LYS A 63 12.63 2.28 -0.23
C LYS A 63 11.57 3.38 -0.26
N SER A 64 11.32 3.98 -1.41
CA SER A 64 10.27 4.99 -1.51
C SER A 64 8.91 4.36 -1.29
N ILE A 65 8.02 5.06 -0.59
CA ILE A 65 6.69 4.54 -0.29
C ILE A 65 5.91 4.30 -1.59
N ILE A 66 6.20 5.07 -2.63
CA ILE A 66 5.58 4.98 -3.94
C ILE A 66 5.95 3.67 -4.65
N GLU A 67 7.24 3.35 -4.76
CA GLU A 67 7.66 2.11 -5.43
C GLU A 67 7.22 0.88 -4.63
N ILE A 68 7.28 0.96 -3.30
CA ILE A 68 6.75 -0.09 -2.41
C ILE A 68 5.26 -0.35 -2.70
N PHE A 69 4.44 0.70 -2.76
CA PHE A 69 3.01 0.56 -2.97
C PHE A 69 2.60 0.30 -4.44
N LYS A 70 3.47 0.56 -5.42
CA LYS A 70 3.26 0.07 -6.80
C LYS A 70 3.31 -1.44 -6.87
N ASN A 71 4.25 -2.07 -6.15
CA ASN A 71 4.34 -3.53 -6.11
C ASN A 71 3.07 -4.18 -5.52
N VAL A 72 2.35 -3.49 -4.63
CA VAL A 72 1.07 -3.95 -4.07
C VAL A 72 0.01 -4.19 -5.16
N ILE A 73 0.07 -3.45 -6.28
CA ILE A 73 -0.87 -3.63 -7.40
C ILE A 73 -0.77 -5.05 -7.94
N ASP A 74 0.45 -5.52 -8.16
CA ASP A 74 0.70 -6.85 -8.71
C ASP A 74 0.51 -7.92 -7.63
N TYR A 75 1.12 -7.74 -6.46
CA TYR A 75 1.18 -8.79 -5.43
C TYR A 75 -0.02 -8.86 -4.50
N SER A 76 -0.94 -7.88 -4.54
CA SER A 76 -2.20 -7.92 -3.78
C SER A 76 -3.43 -7.75 -4.68
N ILE A 77 -3.56 -6.58 -5.32
CA ILE A 77 -4.81 -6.18 -6.00
C ILE A 77 -5.13 -7.15 -7.15
N ASN A 78 -4.13 -7.43 -7.98
CA ASN A 78 -4.23 -8.24 -9.18
C ASN A 78 -3.55 -9.62 -9.02
N ALA A 79 -3.24 -10.01 -7.79
CA ALA A 79 -2.46 -11.21 -7.49
C ALA A 79 -3.09 -12.51 -8.01
N GLU A 80 -4.42 -12.54 -8.19
CA GLU A 80 -5.15 -13.67 -8.76
C GLU A 80 -4.78 -13.98 -10.23
N PHE A 81 -4.15 -13.04 -10.93
CA PHE A 81 -3.72 -13.20 -12.33
C PHE A 81 -2.26 -13.67 -12.47
N LEU A 82 -1.43 -13.56 -11.43
CA LEU A 82 0.02 -13.85 -11.49
C LEU A 82 0.40 -15.33 -11.36
N GLY A 83 -0.55 -16.21 -11.04
CA GLY A 83 -0.29 -17.64 -10.83
C GLY A 83 0.52 -17.95 -9.57
N ARG A 84 0.99 -19.20 -9.41
CA ARG A 84 1.59 -19.74 -8.17
C ARG A 84 2.91 -19.10 -7.71
N ASN A 85 3.56 -18.27 -8.51
CA ASN A 85 4.83 -17.63 -8.14
C ASN A 85 4.61 -16.30 -7.41
N LYS A 86 3.93 -16.35 -6.26
CA LYS A 86 3.91 -15.24 -5.31
C LYS A 86 5.27 -15.19 -4.61
N ARG A 87 6.23 -14.45 -5.15
CA ARG A 87 7.38 -14.04 -4.33
C ARG A 87 6.84 -13.05 -3.30
N ASN A 88 6.99 -13.39 -2.02
CA ASN A 88 6.56 -12.54 -0.93
C ASN A 88 7.17 -11.15 -1.08
N THR A 89 6.33 -10.13 -1.18
CA THR A 89 6.72 -8.77 -0.80
C THR A 89 6.56 -8.67 0.71
N GLU A 90 7.47 -9.26 1.49
CA GLU A 90 7.43 -9.30 2.97
C GLU A 90 7.42 -7.91 3.62
N ILE A 91 7.78 -6.88 2.84
CA ILE A 91 7.89 -5.48 3.27
C ILE A 91 6.52 -4.87 3.61
N VAL A 92 5.49 -5.18 2.81
CA VAL A 92 4.11 -4.70 3.06
C VAL A 92 3.30 -5.83 3.67
N GLN A 93 2.83 -5.63 4.89
CA GLN A 93 2.05 -6.62 5.61
C GLN A 93 0.56 -6.49 5.29
N HIS A 94 -0.20 -7.56 5.57
CA HIS A 94 -1.66 -7.58 5.41
C HIS A 94 -2.15 -7.28 3.97
N LEU A 95 -1.33 -7.58 2.97
CA LEU A 95 -1.62 -7.37 1.55
C LEU A 95 -2.99 -7.92 1.14
N ASP A 96 -3.36 -9.11 1.62
CA ASP A 96 -4.64 -9.73 1.30
C ASP A 96 -5.86 -8.94 1.80
N SER A 97 -5.69 -7.97 2.72
CA SER A 97 -6.75 -7.11 3.23
C SER A 97 -6.93 -5.81 2.42
N ILE A 98 -6.07 -5.52 1.44
CA ILE A 98 -6.13 -4.30 0.64
C ILE A 98 -7.13 -4.45 -0.51
N GLY A 99 -8.21 -3.66 -0.51
CA GLY A 99 -9.28 -3.75 -1.52
C GLY A 99 -9.07 -2.85 -2.73
N SER A 100 -8.57 -1.65 -2.52
CA SER A 100 -8.19 -0.73 -3.60
C SER A 100 -7.03 0.14 -3.18
N ILE A 101 -6.28 0.61 -4.17
CA ILE A 101 -5.25 1.63 -4.01
C ILE A 101 -5.48 2.74 -5.03
N THR A 102 -5.28 3.99 -4.63
CA THR A 102 -5.38 5.16 -5.51
C THR A 102 -4.20 6.08 -5.22
N PHE A 103 -3.42 6.38 -6.25
CA PHE A 103 -2.37 7.39 -6.17
C PHE A 103 -2.98 8.73 -6.57
N SER A 104 -2.87 9.72 -5.68
CA SER A 104 -3.31 11.09 -5.92
C SER A 104 -2.12 12.04 -5.73
N GLN A 105 -2.33 13.33 -5.97
CA GLN A 105 -1.30 14.32 -5.70
C GLN A 105 -0.92 14.28 -4.22
N ASN A 106 0.35 13.97 -3.97
CA ASN A 106 0.98 13.87 -2.67
C ASN A 106 0.36 12.90 -1.65
N CYS A 107 -0.44 11.93 -2.09
CA CYS A 107 -0.93 10.89 -1.19
C CYS A 107 -1.26 9.56 -1.89
N ILE A 108 -1.34 8.51 -1.10
CA ILE A 108 -1.81 7.18 -1.49
C ILE A 108 -3.02 6.85 -0.62
N ILE A 109 -4.16 6.58 -1.27
CA ILE A 109 -5.43 6.27 -0.62
C ILE A 109 -5.67 4.77 -0.76
N ILE A 110 -5.93 4.10 0.36
CA ILE A 110 -6.04 2.66 0.45
C ILE A 110 -7.36 2.31 1.12
N THR A 111 -8.20 1.51 0.46
CA THR A 111 -9.46 1.02 1.03
C THR A 111 -9.27 -0.41 1.49
N LYS A 112 -9.67 -0.71 2.73
CA LYS A 112 -9.65 -2.09 3.25
C LYS A 112 -10.79 -2.91 2.65
N LYS A 113 -10.52 -4.17 2.29
CA LYS A 113 -11.52 -5.08 1.71
C LYS A 113 -12.76 -5.17 2.59
N SER A 114 -13.90 -5.30 1.91
CA SER A 114 -15.13 -5.85 2.46
C SER A 114 -15.15 -7.36 2.21
N ILE A 115 -15.79 -8.15 3.08
CA ILE A 115 -15.85 -9.62 3.04
C ILE A 115 -16.22 -10.21 1.67
N ILE A 116 -16.91 -9.47 0.80
CA ILE A 116 -17.41 -10.00 -0.47
C ILE A 116 -16.32 -9.98 -1.55
N ARG A 117 -15.78 -11.16 -1.87
CA ARG A 117 -14.96 -11.38 -3.07
C ARG A 117 -15.67 -12.31 -4.04
N LYS A 118 -15.83 -11.87 -5.30
CA LYS A 118 -16.28 -12.75 -6.39
C LYS A 118 -15.06 -13.43 -7.01
N PRO A 119 -15.11 -14.73 -7.32
CA PRO A 119 -14.01 -15.41 -7.99
C PRO A 119 -13.81 -14.85 -9.40
N TYR A 120 -12.56 -14.85 -9.87
CA TYR A 120 -12.24 -14.43 -11.23
C TYR A 120 -12.93 -15.32 -12.26
N ARG A 121 -13.75 -14.70 -13.12
CA ARG A 121 -14.61 -15.39 -14.09
C ARG A 121 -13.85 -16.34 -15.02
N PHE A 122 -12.59 -16.05 -15.34
CA PHE A 122 -11.80 -16.83 -16.30
C PHE A 122 -10.68 -17.66 -15.67
N ALA A 123 -10.73 -17.90 -14.35
CA ALA A 123 -9.70 -18.68 -13.64
C ALA A 123 -9.48 -20.08 -14.27
N TYR A 124 -10.56 -20.70 -14.75
CA TYR A 124 -10.51 -22.01 -15.43
C TYR A 124 -9.68 -22.03 -16.73
N ARG A 125 -9.42 -20.86 -17.35
CA ARG A 125 -8.63 -20.73 -18.58
C ARG A 125 -7.14 -20.56 -18.34
N THR A 126 -6.74 -20.18 -17.12
CA THR A 126 -5.35 -19.83 -16.82
C THR A 126 -4.60 -20.94 -16.09
N GLY A 127 -5.23 -22.09 -15.82
CA GLY A 127 -4.59 -23.21 -15.12
C GLY A 127 -4.22 -22.90 -13.66
N ASN A 128 -4.71 -21.79 -13.11
CA ASN A 128 -4.49 -21.37 -11.72
C ASN A 128 -5.48 -22.10 -10.79
N ASN A 129 -5.39 -23.43 -10.73
CA ASN A 129 -5.87 -24.23 -9.59
C ASN A 129 -4.68 -24.56 -8.73
#